data_AF-A0A559ICY2-F1
#
_entry.id   AF-A0A559ICY2-F1
#
_cell.length_a   1.000
_cell.length_b   1.000
_cell.length_c   1.000
_cell.angle_alpha   90.00
_cell.angle_beta   90.00
_cell.angle_gamma   90.00
#
_symmetry.space_group_name_H-M   'P 1'
#
loop_
_entity.id
_entity.type
_entity.pdbx_description
1 polymer ?
#
loop_
_entity_poly.entity_id
_entity_poly.type
_entity_poly.pdbx_seq_one_letter_code
_entity_poly.pdbx_strand_id
1 'polypeptide(L)'
;MKKLLSLLLFVVLIFTSLGSAFALEAETSYFETESSELQNFSREIPVTFFKDHTPIVGEEAHNQLLSENPSPLSRDSIAVMVRINSVNGILSYGYRVTSMTGSPPNRLTVTVTPQVNKHKNNAYSQYGSHTWYVNTNNLRVGYQETVDTYIGGTNYWRFQMSGEIYYTGSTNFPVNYPDYGHSLMNKKGEVYPNICSSVVPQCVPEPGSLNWVKAPRDSYNKLRSAWDNTVRNKQWRPYIQQKYSLGANFNWDGIEGHHVHPLDLGGTNGPFDSIIPLRKSEHTPFTSWFVNY
;
A
#
# COMPACT_ATOMS: atom_id res chain seq x y z
N MET A 1 -44.62 16.70 73.24
CA MET A 1 -45.94 17.37 73.31
C MET A 1 -45.80 18.72 72.59
N LYS A 2 -46.41 18.85 71.40
CA LYS A 2 -47.61 19.69 71.14
C LYS A 2 -47.27 21.19 71.29
N LYS A 3 -47.18 22.03 70.24
CA LYS A 3 -48.13 22.31 69.14
C LYS A 3 -47.38 23.16 68.08
N LEU A 4 -47.54 22.93 66.77
CA LEU A 4 -48.60 23.51 65.90
C LEU A 4 -48.62 25.06 66.00
N LEU A 5 -48.77 25.86 64.94
CA LEU A 5 -48.88 25.71 63.49
C LEU A 5 -49.14 27.17 63.01
N SER A 6 -48.95 27.42 61.71
CA SER A 6 -49.61 28.44 60.88
C SER A 6 -48.62 29.45 60.28
N LEU A 7 -48.14 29.28 59.05
CA LEU A 7 -48.87 29.23 57.76
C LEU A 7 -49.48 30.60 57.42
N LEU A 8 -48.89 31.30 56.45
CA LEU A 8 -49.53 31.78 55.20
C LEU A 8 -48.47 32.56 54.39
N LEU A 9 -48.08 32.08 53.19
CA LEU A 9 -48.59 32.51 51.86
C LEU A 9 -48.05 33.92 51.48
N PHE A 10 -47.45 34.24 50.33
CA PHE A 10 -47.51 33.78 48.92
C PHE A 10 -46.18 34.28 48.27
N VAL A 11 -45.60 33.66 47.25
CA VAL A 11 -45.87 33.94 45.83
C VAL A 11 -45.13 32.88 44.95
N VAL A 12 -45.93 32.09 44.21
CA VAL A 12 -45.81 31.68 42.78
C VAL A 12 -44.54 30.92 42.32
N LEU A 13 -44.61 29.58 42.15
CA LEU A 13 -44.78 28.81 40.88
C LEU A 13 -43.65 29.06 39.85
N ILE A 14 -42.87 28.05 39.43
CA ILE A 14 -43.22 27.14 38.31
C ILE A 14 -42.47 25.79 38.45
N PHE A 15 -43.23 24.71 38.27
CA PHE A 15 -42.77 23.34 38.01
C PHE A 15 -42.15 23.22 36.61
N THR A 16 -41.00 22.54 36.46
CA THR A 16 -40.73 21.50 35.45
C THR A 16 -39.32 20.91 35.59
N SER A 17 -39.19 19.65 35.18
CA SER A 17 -37.97 18.83 34.94
C SER A 17 -37.44 18.07 36.16
N LEU A 18 -37.68 16.76 36.29
CA LEU A 18 -37.21 15.60 35.50
C LEU A 18 -35.94 14.98 36.09
N GLY A 19 -36.14 13.79 36.66
CA GLY A 19 -35.25 12.62 36.66
C GLY A 19 -33.74 12.82 36.74
N SER A 20 -33.19 12.68 37.94
CA SER A 20 -31.78 12.29 38.12
C SER A 20 -31.66 10.77 38.02
N ALA A 21 -31.76 10.23 36.81
CA ALA A 21 -31.21 8.91 36.51
C ALA A 21 -29.71 9.07 36.31
N PHE A 22 -28.91 8.43 37.17
CA PHE A 22 -27.48 8.26 36.95
C PHE A 22 -27.27 7.38 35.72
N ALA A 23 -27.12 8.00 34.56
CA ALA A 23 -26.50 7.38 33.40
C ALA A 23 -25.02 7.79 33.41
N LEU A 24 -24.17 6.78 33.59
CA LEU A 24 -22.74 6.87 33.36
C LEU A 24 -22.56 7.06 31.84
N GLU A 25 -22.43 8.30 31.36
CA GLU A 25 -22.03 8.55 29.99
C GLU A 25 -20.57 8.12 29.84
N ALA A 26 -20.38 6.92 29.31
CA ALA A 26 -19.16 6.58 28.62
C ALA A 26 -19.06 7.54 27.43
N GLU A 27 -18.12 8.48 27.48
CA GLU A 27 -17.66 9.21 26.29
C GLU A 27 -17.08 8.20 25.30
N THR A 28 -17.95 7.55 24.52
CA THR A 28 -17.56 6.93 23.27
C THR A 28 -17.27 8.08 22.32
N SER A 29 -16.02 8.53 22.30
CA SER A 29 -15.51 9.38 21.24
C SER A 29 -15.77 8.65 19.93
N TYR A 30 -16.74 9.17 19.17
CA TYR A 30 -17.01 8.80 17.80
C TYR A 30 -15.77 9.21 16.99
N PHE A 31 -14.78 8.33 16.89
CA PHE A 31 -13.78 8.43 15.86
C PHE A 31 -14.48 8.05 14.57
N GLU A 32 -14.91 9.05 13.81
CA GLU A 32 -14.96 8.91 12.36
C GLU A 32 -13.52 8.60 11.93
N THR A 33 -13.18 7.31 11.88
CA THR A 33 -12.12 6.83 11.01
C THR A 33 -12.57 7.13 9.59
N GLU A 34 -12.20 8.31 9.09
CA GLU A 34 -11.75 8.36 7.70
C GLU A 34 -10.63 7.32 7.62
N SER A 35 -10.98 6.09 7.24
CA SER A 35 -10.00 5.10 6.90
C SER A 35 -9.25 5.70 5.72
N SER A 36 -8.01 6.12 5.93
CA SER A 36 -7.04 6.15 4.85
C SER A 36 -7.05 4.72 4.29
N GLU A 37 -7.84 4.48 3.24
CA GLU A 37 -7.97 3.16 2.65
C GLU A 37 -6.56 2.71 2.29
N LEU A 38 -6.07 1.69 2.98
CA LEU A 38 -4.82 1.06 2.62
C LEU A 38 -4.98 0.61 1.18
N GLN A 39 -4.13 1.15 0.30
CA GLN A 39 -4.23 0.81 -1.11
C GLN A 39 -3.76 -0.63 -1.30
N ASN A 40 -4.71 -1.47 -1.69
CA ASN A 40 -4.43 -2.75 -2.33
C ASN A 40 -3.51 -2.50 -3.52
N PHE A 41 -2.46 -3.30 -3.67
CA PHE A 41 -1.59 -3.20 -4.83
C PHE A 41 -2.41 -3.51 -6.09
N SER A 42 -2.47 -2.56 -7.02
CA SER A 42 -3.02 -2.79 -8.35
C SER A 42 -2.07 -2.17 -9.37
N ARG A 43 -1.65 -2.98 -10.35
CA ARG A 43 -0.82 -2.51 -11.46
C ARG A 43 -1.28 -3.12 -12.76
N GLU A 44 -1.33 -2.28 -13.79
CA GLU A 44 -1.56 -2.70 -15.17
C GLU A 44 -0.34 -2.36 -16.01
N ILE A 45 0.15 -3.32 -16.78
CA ILE A 45 1.40 -3.20 -17.55
C ILE A 45 1.05 -3.44 -19.02
N PRO A 46 1.14 -2.43 -19.91
CA PRO A 46 0.85 -2.59 -21.31
C PRO A 46 1.99 -3.31 -22.05
N VAL A 47 1.62 -4.18 -22.97
CA VAL A 47 2.50 -5.04 -23.76
C VAL A 47 1.94 -5.17 -25.15
N THR A 48 2.75 -4.99 -26.19
CA THR A 48 2.29 -5.20 -27.57
C THR A 48 3.17 -6.22 -28.29
N PHE A 49 2.56 -7.31 -28.76
CA PHE A 49 3.18 -8.33 -29.58
C PHE A 49 2.95 -8.06 -31.06
N PHE A 50 3.96 -8.29 -31.90
CA PHE A 50 3.90 -8.12 -33.35
C PHE A 50 4.21 -9.43 -34.07
N LYS A 51 3.59 -9.64 -35.24
CA LYS A 51 3.79 -10.83 -36.07
C LYS A 51 5.23 -11.08 -36.55
N ASP A 52 5.95 -10.01 -36.92
CA ASP A 52 7.26 -10.11 -37.60
C ASP A 52 8.38 -9.31 -36.89
N HIS A 53 8.15 -8.82 -35.67
CA HIS A 53 9.07 -7.91 -35.00
C HIS A 53 9.18 -8.25 -33.51
N THR A 54 10.30 -7.85 -32.91
CA THR A 54 10.47 -7.89 -31.45
C THR A 54 9.37 -7.04 -30.78
N PRO A 55 8.61 -7.60 -29.85
CA PRO A 55 7.59 -6.90 -29.07
C PRO A 55 8.14 -5.67 -28.33
N ILE A 56 7.29 -4.66 -28.13
CA ILE A 56 7.66 -3.40 -27.46
C ILE A 56 6.89 -3.28 -26.13
N VAL A 57 7.53 -2.69 -25.13
CA VAL A 57 7.13 -2.70 -23.71
C VAL A 57 7.01 -1.28 -23.17
N GLY A 58 6.03 -1.06 -22.28
CA GLY A 58 5.96 0.15 -21.47
C GLY A 58 5.07 1.25 -22.05
N GLU A 59 4.81 2.25 -21.22
CA GLU A 59 3.86 3.33 -21.50
C GLU A 59 4.31 4.21 -22.68
N GLU A 60 5.61 4.43 -22.83
CA GLU A 60 6.19 5.24 -23.92
C GLU A 60 6.03 4.55 -25.29
N ALA A 61 6.16 3.22 -25.34
CA ALA A 61 5.89 2.42 -26.53
C ALA A 61 4.40 2.29 -26.84
N HIS A 62 3.57 2.14 -25.80
CA HIS A 62 2.11 2.11 -25.95
C HIS A 62 1.58 3.46 -26.46
N ASN A 63 2.13 4.57 -25.97
CA ASN A 63 1.74 5.91 -26.38
C ASN A 63 2.25 6.27 -27.78
N GLN A 64 3.46 5.85 -28.18
CA GLN A 64 3.92 5.98 -29.57
C GLN A 64 2.99 5.27 -30.57
N LEU A 65 2.44 4.10 -30.20
CA LEU A 65 1.45 3.40 -31.02
C LEU A 65 0.11 4.12 -31.13
N LEU A 66 -0.25 4.95 -30.15
CA LEU A 66 -1.48 5.74 -30.14
C LEU A 66 -1.31 7.14 -30.76
N SER A 67 -0.08 7.69 -30.78
CA SER A 67 0.19 9.08 -31.17
C SER A 67 0.71 9.27 -32.59
N GLU A 68 1.20 8.23 -33.27
CA GLU A 68 1.77 8.38 -34.62
C GLU A 68 0.74 8.12 -35.73
N ASN A 69 0.70 9.06 -36.68
CA ASN A 69 -0.12 9.06 -37.89
C ASN A 69 -0.19 7.69 -38.59
N PRO A 70 -1.37 7.27 -39.09
CA PRO A 70 -1.63 5.90 -39.50
C PRO A 70 -1.04 5.60 -40.89
N SER A 71 0.18 5.06 -40.95
CA SER A 71 0.65 4.22 -42.06
C SER A 71 1.95 3.49 -41.69
N PRO A 72 1.98 2.15 -41.56
CA PRO A 72 0.90 1.18 -41.51
C PRO A 72 0.76 0.56 -40.11
N LEU A 73 -0.33 0.91 -39.44
CA LEU A 73 -1.00 0.09 -38.43
C LEU A 73 -1.70 -1.15 -39.06
N SER A 74 -1.26 -1.59 -40.25
CA SER A 74 -1.64 -2.87 -40.86
C SER A 74 -0.72 -4.02 -40.43
N ARG A 75 0.05 -3.85 -39.35
CA ARG A 75 0.83 -4.93 -38.77
C ARG A 75 -0.09 -5.73 -37.86
N ASP A 76 -0.22 -7.03 -38.15
CA ASP A 76 -0.93 -7.94 -37.27
C ASP A 76 -0.28 -7.86 -35.86
N SER A 77 -1.03 -7.39 -34.87
CA SER A 77 -0.53 -7.15 -33.51
C SER A 77 -1.61 -7.42 -32.47
N ILE A 78 -1.17 -7.72 -31.25
CA ILE A 78 -2.05 -7.86 -30.09
C ILE A 78 -1.42 -7.15 -28.90
N ALA A 79 -2.18 -6.25 -28.29
CA ALA A 79 -1.81 -5.65 -27.02
C ALA A 79 -2.49 -6.37 -25.86
N VAL A 80 -1.73 -6.64 -24.81
CA VAL A 80 -2.24 -7.13 -23.53
C VAL A 80 -1.84 -6.20 -22.40
N MET A 81 -2.65 -6.16 -21.36
CA MET A 81 -2.32 -5.59 -20.06
C MET A 81 -2.12 -6.72 -19.08
N VAL A 82 -0.94 -6.83 -18.47
CA VAL A 82 -0.77 -7.67 -17.29
C VAL A 82 -1.41 -6.97 -16.11
N ARG A 83 -2.38 -7.63 -15.49
CA ARG A 83 -3.09 -7.13 -14.31
C ARG A 83 -2.53 -7.86 -13.12
N ILE A 84 -2.10 -7.10 -12.11
CA ILE A 84 -1.67 -7.64 -10.84
C ILE A 84 -2.46 -6.90 -9.78
N ASN A 85 -3.19 -7.62 -8.96
CA ASN A 85 -3.97 -7.07 -7.87
C ASN A 85 -3.70 -7.90 -6.61
N SER A 86 -3.72 -7.27 -5.44
CA SER A 86 -3.74 -8.03 -4.19
C SER A 86 -4.75 -7.51 -3.20
N VAL A 87 -5.55 -8.43 -2.67
CA VAL A 87 -6.62 -8.13 -1.71
C VAL A 87 -6.62 -9.22 -0.65
N ASN A 88 -6.62 -8.81 0.63
CA ASN A 88 -6.77 -9.71 1.78
C ASN A 88 -5.77 -10.88 1.84
N GLY A 89 -4.57 -10.69 1.30
CA GLY A 89 -3.51 -11.70 1.27
C GLY A 89 -3.60 -12.65 0.08
N ILE A 90 -4.45 -12.35 -0.90
CA ILE A 90 -4.51 -13.04 -2.19
C ILE A 90 -3.89 -12.12 -3.23
N LEU A 91 -2.91 -12.62 -3.96
CA LEU A 91 -2.31 -11.99 -5.14
C LEU A 91 -2.95 -12.61 -6.38
N SER A 92 -3.77 -11.83 -7.08
CA SER A 92 -4.33 -12.17 -8.38
C SER A 92 -3.46 -11.58 -9.47
N TYR A 93 -3.04 -12.40 -10.43
CA TYR A 93 -2.25 -11.92 -11.56
C TYR A 93 -2.65 -12.62 -12.85
N GLY A 94 -2.54 -11.90 -13.96
CA GLY A 94 -3.00 -12.40 -15.25
C GLY A 94 -2.81 -11.40 -16.37
N TYR A 95 -3.57 -11.58 -17.43
CA TYR A 95 -3.53 -10.70 -18.60
C TYR A 95 -4.95 -10.34 -19.05
N ARG A 96 -5.04 -9.23 -19.78
CA ARG A 96 -6.22 -8.79 -20.50
C ARG A 96 -5.83 -8.35 -21.90
N VAL A 97 -6.50 -8.83 -22.94
CA VAL A 97 -6.32 -8.31 -24.30
C VAL A 97 -6.94 -6.93 -24.39
N THR A 98 -6.16 -5.91 -24.74
CA THR A 98 -6.60 -4.51 -24.79
C THR A 98 -6.80 -3.99 -26.20
N SER A 99 -6.01 -4.47 -27.15
CA SER A 99 -6.21 -4.15 -28.56
C SER A 99 -5.71 -5.28 -29.45
N MET A 100 -6.20 -5.29 -30.68
CA MET A 100 -5.75 -6.21 -31.73
C MET A 100 -5.91 -5.52 -33.07
N THR A 101 -4.90 -5.64 -33.92
CA THR A 101 -4.93 -5.14 -35.29
C THR A 101 -4.66 -6.29 -36.25
N GLY A 102 -5.30 -6.26 -37.42
CA GLY A 102 -5.12 -7.28 -38.45
C GLY A 102 -5.76 -8.62 -38.11
N SER A 103 -5.17 -9.72 -38.59
CA SER A 103 -5.67 -11.07 -38.31
C SER A 103 -5.30 -11.52 -36.89
N PRO A 104 -6.19 -12.23 -36.18
CA PRO A 104 -5.84 -12.79 -34.89
C PRO A 104 -4.73 -13.85 -35.03
N PRO A 105 -3.76 -13.92 -34.10
CA PRO A 105 -2.79 -15.00 -34.09
C PRO A 105 -3.49 -16.34 -33.80
N ASN A 106 -2.86 -17.44 -34.21
CA ASN A 106 -3.35 -18.79 -33.93
C ASN A 106 -3.29 -19.10 -32.42
N ARG A 107 -2.24 -18.58 -31.77
CA ARG A 107 -1.98 -18.77 -30.35
C ARG A 107 -1.20 -17.58 -29.79
N LEU A 108 -1.55 -17.19 -28.58
CA LEU A 108 -0.72 -16.36 -27.72
C LEU A 108 -0.35 -17.18 -26.49
N THR A 109 0.90 -17.09 -26.08
CA THR A 109 1.36 -17.59 -24.78
C THR A 109 1.75 -16.39 -23.93
N VAL A 110 1.21 -16.29 -22.73
CA VAL A 110 1.60 -15.28 -21.75
C VAL A 110 2.03 -16.02 -20.49
N THR A 111 3.20 -15.69 -19.95
CA THR A 111 3.67 -16.19 -18.67
C THR A 111 3.89 -15.01 -17.75
N VAL A 112 3.35 -15.09 -16.53
CA VAL A 112 3.64 -14.13 -15.46
C VAL A 112 4.25 -14.89 -14.29
N THR A 113 5.38 -14.39 -13.82
CA THR A 113 6.22 -15.01 -12.79
C THR A 113 6.42 -14.00 -11.65
N PRO A 114 5.57 -14.03 -10.61
CA PRO A 114 5.82 -13.28 -9.38
C PRO A 114 7.12 -13.75 -8.71
N GLN A 115 7.92 -12.79 -8.24
CA GLN A 115 9.16 -13.05 -7.54
C GLN A 115 9.19 -12.25 -6.23
N VAL A 116 9.88 -12.79 -5.22
CA VAL A 116 9.95 -12.18 -3.89
C VAL A 116 11.37 -12.14 -3.34
N ASN A 117 11.64 -11.15 -2.48
CA ASN A 117 12.78 -11.16 -1.59
C ASN A 117 12.46 -10.45 -0.26
N LYS A 118 13.16 -10.82 0.81
CA LYS A 118 13.13 -10.12 2.10
C LYS A 118 14.03 -8.88 2.16
N HIS A 119 14.89 -8.70 1.16
CA HIS A 119 15.85 -7.60 1.04
C HIS A 119 15.61 -6.88 -0.29
N LYS A 120 15.49 -5.56 -0.22
CA LYS A 120 15.13 -4.70 -1.36
C LYS A 120 16.04 -4.88 -2.58
N ASN A 121 17.35 -5.03 -2.33
CA ASN A 121 18.40 -5.00 -3.35
C ASN A 121 19.03 -6.38 -3.66
N ASN A 122 18.50 -7.47 -3.10
CA ASN A 122 19.04 -8.81 -3.36
C ASN A 122 18.35 -9.48 -4.56
N ALA A 123 18.90 -10.61 -5.03
CA ALA A 123 18.31 -11.41 -6.10
C ALA A 123 16.96 -12.00 -5.68
N TYR A 124 15.91 -11.73 -6.44
CA TYR A 124 14.56 -12.21 -6.14
C TYR A 124 14.42 -13.68 -6.50
N SER A 125 13.72 -14.43 -5.66
CA SER A 125 13.39 -15.83 -5.92
C SER A 125 12.01 -15.94 -6.53
N GLN A 126 11.83 -16.87 -7.46
CA GLN A 126 10.52 -17.16 -8.01
C GLN A 126 9.57 -17.60 -6.89
N TYR A 127 8.44 -16.91 -6.77
CA TYR A 127 7.38 -17.25 -5.83
C TYR A 127 6.36 -18.20 -6.47
N GLY A 128 6.06 -17.95 -7.74
CA GLY A 128 5.16 -18.76 -8.55
C GLY A 128 5.35 -18.43 -10.03
N SER A 129 4.64 -19.13 -10.88
CA SER A 129 4.55 -18.81 -12.30
C SER A 129 3.28 -19.41 -12.86
N HIS A 130 2.67 -18.75 -13.83
CA HIS A 130 1.57 -19.31 -14.58
C HIS A 130 1.68 -18.92 -16.05
N THR A 131 1.41 -19.88 -16.92
CA THR A 131 1.44 -19.73 -18.36
C THR A 131 0.04 -19.98 -18.93
N TRP A 132 -0.51 -18.96 -19.58
CA TRP A 132 -1.76 -19.03 -20.32
C TRP A 132 -1.51 -19.35 -21.78
N TYR A 133 -2.25 -20.31 -22.33
CA TYR A 133 -2.27 -20.65 -23.74
C TYR A 133 -3.59 -20.17 -24.36
N VAL A 134 -3.57 -18.97 -24.94
CA VAL A 134 -4.74 -18.33 -25.51
C VAL A 134 -4.88 -18.77 -26.96
N ASN A 135 -5.94 -19.52 -27.25
CA ASN A 135 -6.28 -19.92 -28.63
C ASN A 135 -7.10 -18.84 -29.34
N THR A 136 -7.26 -18.98 -30.66
CA THR A 136 -8.02 -18.06 -31.53
C THR A 136 -9.43 -17.76 -31.03
N ASN A 137 -10.15 -18.74 -30.48
CA ASN A 137 -11.53 -18.54 -30.00
C ASN A 137 -11.59 -17.57 -28.80
N ASN A 138 -10.52 -17.51 -28.01
CA ASN A 138 -10.39 -16.66 -26.83
C ASN A 138 -9.59 -15.38 -27.09
N LEU A 139 -8.93 -15.26 -28.24
CA LEU A 139 -8.19 -14.07 -28.66
C LEU A 139 -9.14 -12.99 -29.19
N ARG A 140 -9.76 -12.26 -28.26
CA ARG A 140 -10.60 -11.09 -28.57
C ARG A 140 -10.35 -9.97 -27.57
N VAL A 141 -10.51 -8.72 -28.01
CA VAL A 141 -10.39 -7.55 -27.12
C VAL A 141 -11.34 -7.68 -25.93
N GLY A 142 -10.83 -7.40 -24.74
CA GLY A 142 -11.54 -7.54 -23.47
C GLY A 142 -11.44 -8.93 -22.83
N TYR A 143 -10.95 -9.96 -23.55
CA TYR A 143 -10.70 -11.26 -22.93
C TYR A 143 -9.62 -11.15 -21.87
N GLN A 144 -9.83 -11.81 -20.73
CA GLN A 144 -8.88 -11.82 -19.63
C GLN A 144 -8.93 -13.16 -18.90
N GLU A 145 -7.78 -13.56 -18.39
CA GLU A 145 -7.66 -14.66 -17.43
C GLU A 145 -6.67 -14.24 -16.34
N THR A 146 -6.97 -14.68 -15.11
CA THR A 146 -6.14 -14.46 -13.94
C THR A 146 -6.01 -15.77 -13.16
N VAL A 147 -4.95 -15.86 -12.37
CA VAL A 147 -4.76 -16.89 -11.36
C VAL A 147 -4.50 -16.21 -10.03
N ASP A 148 -4.94 -16.87 -8.96
CA ASP A 148 -4.77 -16.40 -7.60
C ASP A 148 -3.70 -17.23 -6.89
N THR A 149 -2.86 -16.56 -6.11
CA THR A 149 -1.92 -17.19 -5.19
C THR A 149 -1.97 -16.50 -3.84
N TYR A 150 -1.65 -17.22 -2.76
CA TYR A 150 -1.63 -16.65 -1.42
C TYR A 150 -0.32 -15.88 -1.18
N ILE A 151 -0.39 -14.76 -0.48
CA ILE A 151 0.77 -13.98 -0.02
C ILE A 151 1.28 -14.58 1.29
N GLY A 152 2.32 -15.42 1.19
CA GLY A 152 2.87 -16.15 2.34
C GLY A 152 3.58 -15.29 3.38
N GLY A 153 3.82 -14.01 3.10
CA GLY A 153 4.57 -13.12 3.99
C GLY A 153 4.76 -11.72 3.44
N THR A 154 5.17 -10.82 4.32
CA THR A 154 5.65 -9.48 3.96
C THR A 154 6.95 -9.58 3.17
N ASN A 155 6.95 -9.12 1.92
CA ASN A 155 8.09 -9.24 1.01
C ASN A 155 8.18 -8.03 0.08
N TYR A 156 9.36 -7.80 -0.48
CA TYR A 156 9.46 -7.08 -1.74
C TYR A 156 9.00 -8.00 -2.85
N TRP A 157 8.12 -7.50 -3.71
CA TRP A 157 7.60 -8.23 -4.86
C TRP A 157 8.08 -7.61 -6.16
N ARG A 158 8.42 -8.47 -7.13
CA ARG A 158 8.62 -8.13 -8.54
C ARG A 158 7.81 -9.07 -9.41
N PHE A 159 7.61 -8.66 -10.65
CA PHE A 159 6.89 -9.44 -11.63
C PHE A 159 7.70 -9.50 -12.89
N GLN A 160 8.07 -10.72 -13.26
CA GLN A 160 8.61 -11.02 -14.57
C GLN A 160 7.48 -11.50 -15.45
N MET A 161 7.63 -11.22 -16.73
CA MET A 161 6.71 -11.69 -17.74
C MET A 161 7.52 -12.26 -18.87
N SER A 162 6.92 -13.21 -19.57
CA SER A 162 7.34 -13.60 -20.91
C SER A 162 6.15 -13.93 -21.78
N GLY A 163 6.34 -13.96 -23.09
CA GLY A 163 5.27 -14.34 -23.99
C GLY A 163 5.76 -14.69 -25.38
N GLU A 164 4.91 -15.40 -26.11
CA GLU A 164 5.15 -15.86 -27.48
C GLU A 164 3.87 -15.74 -28.29
N ILE A 165 3.98 -15.17 -29.49
CA ILE A 165 2.87 -15.06 -30.44
C ILE A 165 3.11 -15.99 -31.63
N TYR A 166 2.05 -16.64 -32.09
CA TYR A 166 2.09 -17.63 -33.15
C TYR A 166 1.14 -17.25 -34.28
N TYR A 167 1.68 -16.99 -35.46
CA TYR A 167 0.92 -16.89 -36.71
C TYR A 167 1.25 -18.06 -37.63
N THR A 168 0.28 -18.50 -38.44
CA THR A 168 0.56 -19.48 -39.50
C THR A 168 1.64 -18.92 -40.44
N GLY A 169 2.75 -19.64 -40.57
CA GLY A 169 3.83 -19.27 -41.49
C GLY A 169 4.79 -18.18 -40.99
N SER A 170 4.74 -17.77 -39.71
CA SER A 170 5.71 -16.83 -39.12
C SER A 170 6.71 -17.53 -38.19
N THR A 171 7.82 -16.87 -37.93
CA THR A 171 8.73 -17.21 -36.84
C THR A 171 8.12 -16.73 -35.52
N ASN A 172 8.23 -17.52 -34.45
CA ASN A 172 7.74 -17.11 -33.13
C ASN A 172 8.80 -16.27 -32.43
N PHE A 173 8.37 -15.21 -31.74
CA PHE A 173 9.26 -14.32 -31.02
C PHE A 173 9.00 -14.47 -29.50
N PRO A 174 9.88 -15.17 -28.76
CA PRO A 174 9.84 -15.13 -27.31
C PRO A 174 10.28 -13.76 -26.83
N VAL A 175 9.59 -13.27 -25.81
CA VAL A 175 9.91 -11.99 -25.15
C VAL A 175 10.12 -12.24 -23.69
N ASN A 176 11.20 -11.73 -23.13
CA ASN A 176 11.37 -11.60 -21.69
C ASN A 176 11.31 -10.12 -21.35
N TYR A 177 10.46 -9.77 -20.41
CA TYR A 177 10.21 -8.37 -20.06
C TYR A 177 11.05 -7.99 -18.83
N PRO A 178 11.60 -6.76 -18.77
CA PRO A 178 12.40 -6.33 -17.64
C PRO A 178 11.57 -6.27 -16.35
N ASP A 179 12.23 -6.51 -15.21
CA ASP A 179 11.65 -6.40 -13.88
C ASP A 179 10.95 -5.04 -13.69
N TYR A 180 9.65 -5.04 -13.40
CA TYR A 180 8.87 -3.82 -13.14
C TYR A 180 9.12 -3.27 -11.73
N GLY A 181 10.35 -2.82 -11.46
CA GLY A 181 10.75 -2.35 -10.13
C GLY A 181 10.37 -3.34 -9.02
N HIS A 182 10.29 -2.88 -7.78
CA HIS A 182 9.71 -3.67 -6.70
C HIS A 182 8.59 -2.91 -6.00
N SER A 183 7.79 -3.64 -5.22
CA SER A 183 6.85 -3.06 -4.27
C SER A 183 6.90 -3.84 -2.98
N LEU A 184 7.08 -3.14 -1.86
CA LEU A 184 6.99 -3.75 -0.54
C LEU A 184 5.51 -3.96 -0.19
N MET A 185 5.11 -5.21 0.02
CA MET A 185 3.75 -5.56 0.44
C MET A 185 3.77 -6.34 1.73
N ASN A 186 2.78 -6.13 2.60
CA ASN A 186 2.57 -6.94 3.81
C ASN A 186 1.81 -8.25 3.51
N LYS A 187 1.48 -9.03 4.55
CA LYS A 187 0.75 -10.31 4.40
C LYS A 187 -0.66 -10.16 3.82
N LYS A 188 -1.21 -8.95 3.79
CA LYS A 188 -2.53 -8.66 3.19
C LYS A 188 -2.43 -8.14 1.75
N GLY A 189 -1.23 -7.91 1.23
CA GLY A 189 -1.04 -7.32 -0.10
C GLY A 189 -1.21 -5.80 -0.11
N GLU A 190 -1.15 -5.17 1.06
CA GLU A 190 -1.18 -3.71 1.14
C GLU A 190 0.23 -3.18 0.87
N VAL A 191 0.34 -2.16 0.02
CA VAL A 191 1.63 -1.55 -0.34
C VAL A 191 2.14 -0.72 0.82
N TYR A 192 3.45 -0.78 1.07
CA TYR A 192 4.09 0.06 2.06
C TYR A 192 3.86 1.55 1.72
N PRO A 193 3.41 2.38 2.66
CA PRO A 193 3.11 3.77 2.35
C PRO A 193 4.36 4.53 1.91
N ASN A 194 4.22 5.35 0.85
CA ASN A 194 5.25 6.28 0.40
C ASN A 194 4.82 7.70 0.77
N ILE A 195 5.05 8.10 2.03
CA ILE A 195 4.61 9.38 2.58
C ILE A 195 5.82 10.18 3.05
N CYS A 196 5.86 11.46 2.65
CA CYS A 196 6.81 12.43 3.16
C CYS A 196 6.16 13.25 4.28
N SER A 197 6.95 13.55 5.32
CA SER A 197 6.51 14.38 6.42
C SER A 197 6.17 15.79 5.92
N SER A 198 5.01 16.33 6.30
CA SER A 198 4.73 17.76 6.14
C SER A 198 5.43 18.64 7.18
N VAL A 199 6.12 18.03 8.15
CA VAL A 199 6.80 18.71 9.25
C VAL A 199 8.29 18.93 8.94
N VAL A 200 8.93 17.94 8.33
CA VAL A 200 10.36 17.98 7.95
C VAL A 200 10.55 17.49 6.52
N PRO A 201 11.61 17.89 5.81
CA PRO A 201 11.91 17.41 4.46
C PRO A 201 12.49 15.98 4.47
N GLN A 202 11.75 15.03 5.05
CA GLN A 202 12.08 13.61 5.04
C GLN A 202 10.87 12.77 4.67
N CYS A 203 11.13 11.72 3.89
CA CYS A 203 10.16 10.67 3.65
C CYS A 203 10.50 9.45 4.49
N VAL A 204 9.47 8.72 4.91
CA VAL A 204 9.68 7.45 5.61
C VAL A 204 10.29 6.48 4.60
N PRO A 205 11.53 6.00 4.82
CA PRO A 205 12.13 5.08 3.89
C PRO A 205 11.44 3.72 3.98
N GLU A 206 11.34 3.03 2.85
CA GLU A 206 11.15 1.58 2.91
C GLU A 206 12.29 0.96 3.73
N PRO A 207 12.01 -0.10 4.53
CA PRO A 207 13.05 -0.91 5.14
C PRO A 207 14.11 -1.35 4.11
N GLY A 208 15.33 -1.64 4.55
CA GLY A 208 16.32 -2.31 3.69
C GLY A 208 16.12 -3.83 3.65
N SER A 209 15.52 -4.38 4.72
CA SER A 209 15.27 -5.80 4.91
C SER A 209 14.05 -6.04 5.79
N LEU A 210 13.49 -7.25 5.70
CA LEU A 210 12.24 -7.67 6.36
C LEU A 210 12.45 -8.88 7.26
N ASN A 211 13.68 -9.09 7.75
CA ASN A 211 14.01 -10.15 8.70
C ASN A 211 13.79 -9.68 10.15
N TRP A 212 12.75 -8.88 10.37
CA TRP A 212 12.48 -8.33 11.69
C TRP A 212 11.74 -9.35 12.53
N VAL A 213 12.17 -9.48 13.77
CA VAL A 213 11.63 -10.45 14.72
C VAL A 213 10.84 -9.69 15.76
N LYS A 214 9.64 -10.20 16.07
CA LYS A 214 8.80 -9.59 17.10
C LYS A 214 9.54 -9.55 18.43
N ALA A 215 9.67 -8.36 19.01
CA ALA A 215 10.32 -8.17 20.28
C ALA A 215 9.53 -8.89 21.39
N PRO A 216 10.20 -9.49 22.40
CA PRO A 216 9.52 -10.00 23.59
C PRO A 216 8.65 -8.92 24.21
N ARG A 217 7.46 -9.31 24.71
CA ARG A 217 6.44 -8.36 25.18
C ARG A 217 6.97 -7.41 26.26
N ASP A 218 7.77 -7.92 27.18
CA ASP A 218 8.36 -7.13 28.27
C ASP A 218 9.38 -6.12 27.76
N SER A 219 10.22 -6.52 26.80
CA SER A 219 11.18 -5.61 26.14
C SER A 219 10.46 -4.50 25.39
N TYR A 220 9.41 -4.84 24.62
CA TYR A 220 8.56 -3.87 23.95
C TYR A 220 7.91 -2.89 24.92
N ASN A 221 7.30 -3.39 26.00
CA ASN A 221 6.64 -2.56 27.01
C ASN A 221 7.64 -1.61 27.67
N LYS A 222 8.83 -2.10 28.01
CA LYS A 222 9.91 -1.28 28.58
C LYS A 222 10.33 -0.15 27.64
N LEU A 223 10.54 -0.44 26.36
CA LEU A 223 10.89 0.56 25.34
C LEU A 223 9.75 1.57 25.13
N ARG A 224 8.51 1.10 25.07
CA ARG A 224 7.33 1.97 24.95
C ARG A 224 7.21 2.92 26.15
N SER A 225 7.36 2.41 27.37
CA SER A 225 7.33 3.24 28.58
C SER A 225 8.50 4.21 28.67
N ALA A 226 9.66 3.85 28.13
CA ALA A 226 10.82 4.73 28.05
C ALA A 226 10.65 5.87 27.03
N TRP A 227 9.73 5.72 26.06
CA TRP A 227 9.32 6.83 25.20
C TRP A 227 8.34 7.74 25.94
N ASP A 228 8.80 8.35 27.02
CA ASP A 228 7.99 9.17 27.94
C ASP A 228 7.97 10.65 27.54
N ASN A 229 7.31 11.48 28.35
CA ASN A 229 7.26 12.93 28.14
C ASN A 229 8.64 13.59 28.25
N THR A 230 9.56 13.05 29.04
CA THR A 230 10.91 13.60 29.18
C THR A 230 11.69 13.38 27.89
N VAL A 231 11.72 12.16 27.38
CA VAL A 231 12.40 11.83 26.12
C VAL A 231 11.76 12.60 24.96
N ARG A 232 10.43 12.61 24.84
CA ARG A 232 9.76 13.34 23.76
C ARG A 232 10.00 14.84 23.82
N ASN A 233 9.70 15.49 24.94
CA ASN A 233 9.65 16.96 25.02
C ASN A 233 11.00 17.61 25.33
N LYS A 234 11.90 16.91 26.02
CA LYS A 234 13.21 17.48 26.42
C LYS A 234 14.37 16.98 25.57
N GLN A 235 14.20 15.94 24.77
CA GLN A 235 15.29 15.36 23.98
C GLN A 235 14.95 15.31 22.49
N TRP A 236 13.94 14.53 22.09
CA TRP A 236 13.62 14.31 20.68
C TRP A 236 13.10 15.58 19.98
N ARG A 237 12.10 16.27 20.55
CA ARG A 237 11.56 17.51 19.97
C ARG A 237 12.62 18.61 19.80
N PRO A 238 13.44 18.95 20.82
CA PRO A 238 14.53 19.90 20.65
C PRO A 238 15.55 19.47 19.59
N TYR A 239 15.91 18.18 19.54
CA TYR A 239 16.82 17.64 18.53
C TYR A 239 16.28 17.87 17.10
N ILE A 240 15.01 17.55 16.85
CA ILE A 240 14.36 17.77 15.55
C ILE A 240 14.26 19.27 15.23
N GLN A 241 13.87 20.11 16.20
CA GLN A 241 13.81 21.56 16.04
C GLN A 241 15.15 22.15 15.61
N GLN A 242 16.23 21.71 16.25
CA GLN A 242 17.58 22.15 15.91
C GLN A 242 18.01 21.64 14.53
N LYS A 243 17.80 20.35 14.24
CA LYS A 243 18.24 19.71 12.99
C LYS A 243 17.59 20.31 11.75
N TYR A 244 16.31 20.67 11.84
CA TYR A 244 15.53 21.22 10.71
C TYR A 244 15.22 22.70 10.86
N SER A 245 15.84 23.39 11.81
CA SER A 245 15.69 24.84 12.03
C SER A 245 14.24 25.31 12.20
N LEU A 246 13.41 24.52 12.88
CA LEU A 246 11.96 24.76 12.99
C LEU A 246 11.58 25.91 13.96
N GLY A 247 12.56 26.53 14.62
CA GLY A 247 12.34 27.63 15.56
C GLY A 247 11.73 27.20 16.91
N ALA A 248 11.83 28.06 17.91
CA ALA A 248 11.40 27.75 19.29
C ALA A 248 9.87 27.67 19.47
N ASN A 249 9.10 28.33 18.59
CA ASN A 249 7.63 28.41 18.66
C ASN A 249 6.94 27.38 17.74
N PHE A 250 7.66 26.35 17.30
CA PHE A 250 7.08 25.32 16.45
C PHE A 250 5.93 24.58 17.17
N ASN A 251 4.78 24.48 16.51
CA ASN A 251 3.62 23.79 17.07
C ASN A 251 3.78 22.26 16.94
N TRP A 252 3.83 21.57 18.06
CA TRP A 252 3.96 20.12 18.15
C TRP A 252 2.63 19.36 18.27
N ASP A 253 1.51 20.07 18.27
CA ASP A 253 0.18 19.48 18.42
C ASP A 253 -0.15 18.58 17.23
N GLY A 254 -0.60 17.36 17.52
CA GLY A 254 -0.92 16.35 16.52
C GLY A 254 0.29 15.74 15.79
N ILE A 255 1.52 16.03 16.22
CA ILE A 255 2.74 15.46 15.67
C ILE A 255 3.22 14.28 16.53
N GLU A 256 3.40 13.15 15.87
CA GLU A 256 3.83 11.87 16.44
C GLU A 256 5.23 11.53 15.92
N GLY A 257 6.00 10.77 16.71
CA GLY A 257 7.29 10.24 16.27
C GLY A 257 7.08 8.87 15.64
N HIS A 258 7.35 8.75 14.34
CA HIS A 258 7.33 7.49 13.62
C HIS A 258 8.69 6.82 13.65
N HIS A 259 8.80 5.70 14.36
CA HIS A 259 10.00 4.86 14.34
C HIS A 259 10.08 4.10 13.00
N VAL A 260 11.11 4.38 12.19
CA VAL A 260 11.35 3.72 10.90
C VAL A 260 11.47 2.19 11.05
N HIS A 261 12.06 1.75 12.16
CA HIS A 261 11.99 0.36 12.61
C HIS A 261 11.08 0.31 13.85
N PRO A 262 9.88 -0.31 13.78
CA PRO A 262 8.94 -0.33 14.89
C PRO A 262 9.51 -0.98 16.15
N LEU A 263 9.16 -0.44 17.32
CA LEU A 263 9.64 -0.95 18.61
C LEU A 263 9.22 -2.41 18.87
N ASP A 264 8.05 -2.81 18.40
CA ASP A 264 7.54 -4.19 18.55
C ASP A 264 8.22 -5.19 17.60
N LEU A 265 9.01 -4.70 16.64
CA LEU A 265 9.80 -5.49 15.70
C LEU A 265 11.31 -5.40 15.97
N GLY A 266 11.71 -4.82 17.11
CA GLY A 266 13.11 -4.71 17.53
C GLY A 266 13.74 -3.32 17.31
N GLY A 267 12.92 -2.33 16.98
CA GLY A 267 13.30 -0.92 16.97
C GLY A 267 13.68 -0.38 18.35
N THR A 268 14.20 0.86 18.37
CA THR A 268 14.66 1.53 19.59
C THR A 268 14.26 3.00 19.59
N ASN A 269 14.27 3.64 20.76
CA ASN A 269 13.98 5.07 20.90
C ASN A 269 15.17 5.98 20.51
N GLY A 270 16.25 5.43 19.96
CA GLY A 270 17.44 6.17 19.58
C GLY A 270 18.37 5.32 18.69
N PRO A 271 19.08 5.90 17.72
CA PRO A 271 19.27 7.34 17.51
C PRO A 271 18.00 8.03 16.97
N PHE A 272 17.81 9.30 17.35
CA PHE A 272 16.62 10.07 16.94
C PHE A 272 16.49 10.26 15.43
N ASP A 273 17.57 10.06 14.67
CA ASP A 273 17.54 9.98 13.20
C ASP A 273 16.65 8.87 12.65
N SER A 274 16.37 7.84 13.45
CA SER A 274 15.46 6.75 13.09
C SER A 274 13.98 7.06 13.40
N ILE A 275 13.68 8.27 13.88
CA ILE A 275 12.35 8.70 14.31
C ILE A 275 11.94 9.96 13.56
N ILE A 276 11.00 9.80 12.62
CA ILE A 276 10.53 10.87 11.74
C ILE A 276 9.29 11.52 12.36
N PRO A 277 9.24 12.85 12.53
CA PRO A 277 8.03 13.52 12.98
C PRO A 277 6.98 13.48 11.86
N LEU A 278 5.80 12.94 12.15
CA LEU A 278 4.68 12.86 11.22
C LEU A 278 3.43 13.44 11.88
N ARG A 279 2.55 14.05 11.10
CA ARG A 279 1.19 14.29 11.57
C ARG A 279 0.47 12.96 11.73
N LYS A 280 -0.50 12.88 12.65
CA LYS A 280 -1.26 11.64 12.89
C LYS A 280 -1.86 11.02 11.61
N SER A 281 -2.34 11.85 10.68
CA SER A 281 -2.87 11.39 9.38
C SER A 281 -1.80 10.78 8.46
N GLU A 282 -0.56 11.25 8.55
CA GLU A 282 0.59 10.70 7.81
C GLU A 282 1.14 9.44 8.49
N HIS A 283 1.02 9.36 9.82
CA HIS A 283 1.53 8.24 10.61
C HIS A 283 0.63 7.00 10.57
N THR A 284 -0.69 7.21 10.57
CA THR A 284 -1.69 6.13 10.65
C THR A 284 -1.51 5.06 9.56
N PRO A 285 -1.28 5.39 8.28
CA PRO A 285 -1.04 4.39 7.23
C PRO A 285 0.11 3.43 7.55
N PHE A 286 1.21 3.91 8.14
CA PHE A 286 2.33 3.04 8.53
C PHE A 286 1.95 2.11 9.67
N THR A 287 1.31 2.65 10.72
CA THR A 287 0.89 1.82 11.85
C THR A 287 -0.10 0.73 11.44
N SER A 288 -1.04 1.05 10.55
CA SER A 288 -2.00 0.09 10.01
C SER A 288 -1.32 -0.96 9.13
N TRP A 289 -0.35 -0.55 8.30
CA TRP A 289 0.42 -1.48 7.46
C TRP A 289 1.19 -2.52 8.30
N PHE A 290 1.80 -2.10 9.42
CA PHE A 290 2.55 -2.97 10.31
C PHE A 290 1.70 -3.96 11.12
N VAL A 291 0.38 -3.72 11.27
CA VAL A 291 -0.54 -4.71 11.88
C VAL A 291 -0.50 -6.05 11.12
N ASN A 292 -0.27 -5.99 9.81
CA ASN A 292 -0.26 -7.12 8.89
C ASN A 292 1.16 -7.57 8.50
N TYR A 293 2.21 -7.13 9.20
CA TYR A 293 3.61 -7.50 8.93
C TYR A 293 3.89 -8.99 9.12
#